data_AF-A0A843HFK8-F1
#
_entry.id   AF-A0A843HFK8-F1
#
_cell.length_a   1.000
_cell.length_b   1.000
_cell.length_c   1.000
_cell.angle_alpha   90.00
_cell.angle_beta   90.00
_cell.angle_gamma   90.00
#
_symmetry.space_group_name_H-M   'P 1'
#
loop_
_entity.id
_entity.type
_entity.pdbx_description
1 polymer ?
#
loop_
_entity_poly.entity_id
_entity_poly.type
_entity_poly.pdbx_seq_one_letter_code
_entity_poly.pdbx_strand_id
1 'polypeptide(L)' 'AMVPIGDKFTMGPFEGALAAMWLSPKAVIPMHYNTFPVIEQDPAIFSNFVNQLHPNVEVVIMNPLEYYKPDFEKEE' A
#
# COMPACT_ATOMS: atom_id res chain seq x y z
N ALA A 1 -5.73 5.62 -0.79
CA ALA A 1 -5.03 5.55 -2.09
C ALA A 1 -4.72 4.09 -2.44
N MET A 2 -4.50 3.77 -3.70
CA MET A 2 -3.95 2.46 -4.12
C MET A 2 -2.60 2.69 -4.79
N VAL A 3 -1.58 1.92 -4.41
CA VAL A 3 -0.19 2.17 -4.82
C VAL A 3 0.42 0.90 -5.40
N PRO A 4 0.97 0.92 -6.64
CA PRO A 4 1.65 -0.23 -7.19
C PRO A 4 2.99 -0.44 -6.50
N ILE A 5 3.30 -1.67 -6.11
CA ILE A 5 4.53 -2.02 -5.38
C ILE A 5 5.38 -3.10 -6.08
N GLY A 6 5.11 -3.39 -7.36
CA GLY A 6 5.73 -4.50 -8.11
C GLY A 6 7.19 -4.31 -8.55
N ASP A 7 7.84 -3.19 -8.23
CA ASP A 7 9.22 -2.84 -8.58
C ASP A 7 9.53 -2.85 -10.09
N LYS A 8 9.80 -4.03 -10.69
CA LYS A 8 10.35 -4.18 -12.05
C LYS A 8 9.73 -3.28 -13.14
N PHE A 9 8.42 -3.07 -13.09
CA PHE A 9 7.67 -2.21 -14.02
C PHE A 9 6.98 -1.01 -13.36
N THR A 10 7.03 -0.91 -12.02
CA THR A 10 6.32 0.10 -11.23
C THR A 10 7.23 0.62 -10.10
N MET A 11 6.68 1.13 -9.01
CA MET A 11 7.46 1.41 -7.79
C MET A 11 7.69 0.11 -7.03
N GLY A 12 8.80 0.00 -6.30
CA GLY A 12 9.00 -1.04 -5.30
C GLY A 12 8.30 -0.70 -3.97
N PRO A 13 8.39 -1.57 -2.95
CA PRO A 13 7.78 -1.34 -1.65
C PRO A 13 8.23 -0.03 -0.96
N PHE A 14 9.50 0.36 -1.11
CA PHE A 14 10.02 1.58 -0.49
C PHE A 14 9.54 2.84 -1.23
N GLU A 15 9.67 2.87 -2.56
CA GLU A 15 9.20 3.97 -3.39
C GLU A 15 7.68 4.15 -3.29
N GLY A 16 6.94 3.04 -3.21
CA GLY A 16 5.51 3.06 -2.95
C GLY A 16 5.16 3.68 -1.59
N ALA A 17 5.94 3.39 -0.55
CA ALA A 17 5.74 3.98 0.76
C ALA A 17 6.04 5.49 0.79
N LEU A 18 7.07 5.95 0.06
CA LEU A 18 7.33 7.37 -0.16
C LEU A 18 6.16 8.05 -0.88
N ALA A 19 5.61 7.41 -1.91
CA ALA A 19 4.43 7.91 -2.61
C ALA A 19 3.21 7.99 -1.69
N ALA A 20 3.00 6.97 -0.83
CA ALA A 20 1.94 6.97 0.17
C ALA A 20 2.11 8.12 1.18
N MET A 21 3.34 8.38 1.64
CA MET A 21 3.65 9.51 2.52
C MET A 21 3.32 10.84 1.82
N TRP A 22 3.75 11.05 0.58
CA TRP A 22 3.46 12.29 -0.16
C TRP A 22 1.96 12.51 -0.41
N LEU A 23 1.22 11.43 -0.66
CA LEU A 23 -0.24 11.49 -0.84
C LEU A 23 -1.00 11.69 0.49
N SER A 24 -0.40 11.26 1.61
CA SER A 24 -0.99 11.31 2.96
C SER A 24 -2.46 10.84 3.02
N PRO A 25 -2.83 9.67 2.47
CA PRO A 25 -4.19 9.18 2.52
C PRO A 25 -4.54 8.63 3.90
N LYS A 26 -5.83 8.56 4.25
CA LYS A 26 -6.29 7.86 5.46
C LYS A 26 -5.90 6.37 5.47
N ALA A 27 -6.09 5.71 4.34
CA ALA A 27 -5.71 4.32 4.11
C ALA A 27 -5.00 4.15 2.76
N VAL A 28 -4.04 3.22 2.69
CA VAL A 28 -3.33 2.83 1.48
C VAL A 28 -3.39 1.32 1.26
N ILE A 29 -3.68 0.93 0.04
CA ILE A 29 -3.75 -0.48 -0.40
C ILE A 29 -2.62 -0.73 -1.40
N PRO A 30 -1.68 -1.65 -1.13
CA PRO A 30 -0.69 -2.06 -2.12
C PRO A 30 -1.35 -2.87 -3.24
N MET A 31 -0.91 -2.67 -4.48
CA MET A 31 -1.41 -3.39 -5.66
C MET A 31 -0.29 -3.70 -6.65
N HIS A 32 -0.63 -4.38 -7.75
CA HIS A 32 0.28 -4.69 -8.85
C HIS A 32 1.56 -5.44 -8.40
N TYR A 33 1.38 -6.48 -7.59
CA TYR A 33 2.43 -7.40 -7.13
C TYR A 33 1.94 -8.84 -7.15
N ASN A 34 2.85 -9.81 -7.14
CA ASN A 34 2.59 -11.26 -7.06
C ASN A 34 1.70 -11.87 -8.16
N THR A 35 1.34 -11.12 -9.21
CA THR A 35 0.61 -11.67 -10.37
C THR A 35 1.53 -12.40 -11.35
N PHE A 36 2.81 -12.01 -11.42
CA PHE A 36 3.84 -12.68 -12.22
C PHE A 36 5.14 -12.83 -11.42
N PRO A 37 5.98 -13.84 -11.68
CA PRO A 37 7.24 -14.06 -10.94
C PRO A 37 8.19 -12.86 -10.95
N VAL A 38 8.17 -12.05 -12.01
CA VAL A 38 9.04 -10.87 -12.15
C VAL A 38 8.64 -9.67 -11.29
N ILE A 39 7.46 -9.72 -10.65
CA ILE A 39 6.95 -8.71 -9.72
C ILE A 39 6.58 -9.32 -8.37
N GLU A 40 7.29 -10.38 -7.97
CA GLU A 40 7.14 -11.00 -6.65
C GLU A 40 7.61 -10.02 -5.55
N GLN A 41 6.75 -9.74 -4.59
CA GLN A 41 6.97 -8.79 -3.51
C GLN A 41 6.23 -9.23 -2.24
N ASP A 42 6.79 -8.87 -1.09
CA ASP A 42 6.13 -9.03 0.21
C ASP A 42 5.43 -7.71 0.61
N PRO A 43 4.09 -7.66 0.63
CA PRO A 43 3.36 -6.46 1.03
C PRO A 43 3.56 -6.07 2.50
N ALA A 44 4.06 -6.97 3.37
CA ALA A 44 4.43 -6.63 4.74
C ALA A 44 5.64 -5.69 4.80
N ILE A 45 6.57 -5.81 3.84
CA ILE A 45 7.71 -4.89 3.72
C ILE A 45 7.21 -3.48 3.38
N PHE A 46 6.27 -3.36 2.44
CA PHE A 46 5.61 -2.08 2.13
C PHE A 46 4.92 -1.51 3.36
N SER A 47 4.16 -2.32 4.10
CA SER A 47 3.48 -1.89 5.33
C SER A 47 4.47 -1.36 6.37
N ASN A 48 5.61 -2.04 6.56
CA ASN A 48 6.65 -1.60 7.47
C ASN A 48 7.23 -0.23 7.05
N PHE A 49 7.51 -0.02 5.77
CA PHE A 49 8.00 1.28 5.30
C PHE A 49 6.97 2.40 5.46
N VAL A 50 5.69 2.14 5.17
CA VAL A 50 4.63 3.15 5.38
C VAL A 50 4.53 3.50 6.86
N ASN A 51 4.54 2.51 7.76
CA ASN A 51 4.49 2.75 9.21
C ASN A 51 5.70 3.56 9.71
N GLN A 52 6.89 3.36 9.14
CA GLN A 52 8.08 4.14 9.49
C GLN A 52 8.04 5.58 8.97
N LEU A 53 7.55 5.79 7.74
CA LEU A 53 7.54 7.09 7.08
C LEU A 53 6.34 7.96 7.48
N HIS A 54 5.17 7.35 7.65
CA HIS A 54 3.93 8.03 7.99
C HIS A 54 2.97 7.12 8.80
N PRO A 55 3.18 6.97 10.12
CA PRO A 55 2.46 6.00 10.97
C PRO A 55 0.94 6.20 11.06
N ASN A 56 0.43 7.37 10.66
CA ASN A 56 -1.00 7.65 10.66
C ASN A 56 -1.72 7.16 9.38
N VAL A 57 -0.99 6.65 8.38
CA VAL A 57 -1.63 6.02 7.20
C VAL A 57 -1.93 4.57 7.53
N GLU A 58 -3.20 4.18 7.49
CA GLU A 58 -3.59 2.77 7.62
C GLU A 58 -3.14 1.99 6.38
N VAL A 59 -2.42 0.87 6.57
CA VAL A 59 -2.06 -0.02 5.46
C VAL A 59 -3.01 -1.20 5.44
N VAL A 60 -3.75 -1.34 4.34
CA VAL A 60 -4.75 -2.39 4.17
C VAL A 60 -4.25 -3.36 3.10
N ILE A 61 -3.72 -4.51 3.54
CA ILE A 61 -3.33 -5.60 2.65
C ILE A 61 -4.56 -6.47 2.40
N MET A 62 -4.91 -6.64 1.13
CA MET A 62 -6.06 -7.43 0.72
C MET A 62 -5.65 -8.60 -0.18
N ASN A 63 -6.36 -9.71 -0.05
CA ASN A 63 -6.35 -10.77 -1.03
C ASN A 63 -7.26 -10.42 -2.22
N PRO A 64 -7.04 -11.05 -3.40
CA PRO A 64 -7.98 -10.93 -4.52
C PRO A 64 -9.41 -11.29 -4.10
N LEU A 65 -10.38 -10.48 -4.54
CA LEU A 65 -11.81 -10.61 -4.23
C LEU A 65 -12.22 -10.23 -2.79
N GLU A 66 -11.30 -9.75 -1.95
CA GLU A 66 -11.67 -9.09 -0.71
C GLU A 66 -12.20 -7.67 -0.95
N TYR A 67 -13.05 -7.21 -0.04
CA TYR A 67 -13.66 -5.88 -0.09
C TYR A 67 -13.29 -5.11 1.18
N TYR A 68 -12.76 -3.90 1.00
CA TYR A 68 -12.52 -2.95 2.08
C TYR A 68 -13.60 -1.87 2.08
N LYS A 69 -14.24 -1.69 3.24
CA LYS A 69 -15.21 -0.61 3.49
C LYS A 69 -14.57 0.38 4.46
N PRO A 70 -14.11 1.54 3.98
CA PRO A 70 -13.59 2.57 4.86
C PRO A 70 -14.72 3.26 5.64
N ASP A 71 -14.56 3.35 6.95
CA ASP A 71 -15.45 4.15 7.82
C ASP A 71 -14.97 5.60 7.84
N PHE A 72 -15.41 6.39 6.86
CA PHE A 72 -15.05 7.82 6.79
C PHE A 72 -15.86 8.72 7.72
N GLU A 73 -16.85 8.18 8.44
CA GLU A 73 -17.76 8.93 9.32
C GLU A 73 -17.22 9.22 10.74
N LYS A 74 -16.02 8.74 11.08
CA LYS A 74 -15.45 8.90 12.44
C LYS A 74 -14.59 10.15 12.67
N GLU A 75 -14.59 11.11 11.74
CA GLU A 75 -13.90 12.39 11.91
C GLU A 75 -14.86 13.55 11.67
N GLU A 76 -15.62 13.89 12.72
CA GLU A 76 -16.00 15.27 13.07
C GLU A 76 -15.19 15.71 14.29
#